data_AF-A0A524A7Z4-F1
#
_entry.id   AF-A0A524A7Z4-F1
#
_cell.length_a   1.000
_cell.length_b   1.000
_cell.length_c   1.000
_cell.angle_alpha   90.00
_cell.angle_beta   90.00
_cell.angle_gamma   90.00
#
_symmetry.space_group_name_H-M   'P 1'
#
loop_
_entity.id
_entity.type
_entity.pdbx_description
1 polymer ?
#
loop_
_entity_poly.entity_id
_entity_poly.type
_entity_poly.pdbx_seq_one_letter_code
_entity_poly.pdbx_strand_id
1 'polypeptide(L)'
;EEALLKKFVREGLIRYRIEFAARAYARGELNLSGAARYAGIGVEEMMRELEQRGIDYGPTVEQFLDGLDTLAEDFGVEELHQVATEMRQEEGL
;
A
#
# COMPACT_ATOMS: atom_id res chain seq x y z
N GLU A 1 -25.80 -15.24 26.86
CA GLU A 1 -25.49 -16.02 25.63
C GLU A 1 -25.54 -15.16 24.36
N GLU A 2 -26.66 -14.49 24.06
CA GLU A 2 -26.83 -13.71 22.82
C GLU A 2 -25.77 -12.59 22.61
N ALA A 3 -25.37 -11.88 23.67
CA ALA A 3 -24.36 -10.83 23.56
C ALA A 3 -22.96 -11.35 23.17
N LEU A 4 -22.61 -12.57 23.60
CA LEU A 4 -21.35 -13.21 23.24
C LEU A 4 -21.35 -13.64 21.77
N LEU A 5 -22.48 -14.19 21.29
CA LEU A 5 -22.64 -14.54 19.88
C LEU A 5 -22.52 -13.31 18.97
N LYS A 6 -23.17 -12.19 19.34
CA LYS A 6 -23.07 -10.92 18.59
C LYS A 6 -21.63 -10.40 18.53
N LYS A 7 -20.89 -10.47 19.65
CA LYS A 7 -19.47 -10.11 19.69
C LYS A 7 -18.65 -10.99 18.74
N PHE A 8 -18.82 -12.30 18.81
CA PHE A 8 -18.08 -13.24 17.97
C PHE A 8 -18.32 -13.03 16.47
N VAL A 9 -19.58 -12.87 16.08
CA VAL A 9 -19.94 -12.57 14.67
C VAL A 9 -19.31 -11.27 14.21
N ARG A 10 -19.36 -10.22 15.04
CA ARG A 10 -18.78 -8.92 14.71
C ARG A 10 -17.27 -9.01 14.49
N GLU A 11 -16.55 -9.71 15.37
CA GLU A 11 -15.11 -9.92 15.23
C GLU A 11 -14.76 -10.76 13.99
N GLY A 12 -15.60 -11.75 13.65
CA GLY A 12 -15.46 -12.52 12.41
C GLY A 12 -15.59 -11.65 11.16
N LEU A 13 -16.60 -10.78 11.12
CA LEU A 13 -16.82 -9.85 10.00
C LEU A 13 -15.68 -8.84 9.83
N ILE A 14 -15.13 -8.32 10.92
CA ILE A 14 -13.97 -7.41 10.87
C ILE A 14 -12.77 -8.12 10.26
N ARG A 15 -12.42 -9.31 10.77
CA ARG A 15 -11.30 -10.11 10.23
C ARG A 15 -11.48 -10.43 8.76
N TYR A 16 -12.68 -10.85 8.35
CA TYR A 16 -12.99 -11.12 6.95
C TYR A 16 -12.76 -9.89 6.05
N ARG A 17 -13.22 -8.71 6.47
CA ARG A 17 -13.05 -7.48 5.68
C ARG A 17 -11.59 -7.09 5.48
N ILE A 18 -10.77 -7.21 6.53
CA ILE A 18 -9.33 -6.94 6.46
C ILE A 18 -8.65 -7.95 5.52
N GLU A 19 -8.97 -9.23 5.67
CA GLU A 19 -8.38 -10.29 4.84
C GLU A 19 -8.75 -10.13 3.36
N PHE A 20 -10.02 -9.82 3.08
CA PHE A 20 -10.46 -9.54 1.71
C PHE A 20 -9.73 -8.31 1.14
N ALA A 21 -9.66 -7.22 1.89
CA ALA A 21 -8.99 -5.99 1.46
C ALA A 21 -7.51 -6.22 1.14
N ALA A 22 -6.80 -6.94 2.00
CA ALA A 22 -5.39 -7.26 1.80
C ALA A 22 -5.17 -8.09 0.53
N ARG A 23 -6.01 -9.12 0.30
CA ARG A 23 -5.92 -9.94 -0.92
C ARG A 23 -6.28 -9.15 -2.18
N ALA A 24 -7.28 -8.26 -2.12
CA ALA A 24 -7.66 -7.42 -3.24
C ALA A 24 -6.55 -6.40 -3.56
N TYR A 25 -5.89 -5.84 -2.53
CA TYR A 25 -4.70 -5.01 -2.71
C TYR A 25 -3.56 -5.78 -3.39
N ALA A 26 -3.24 -6.98 -2.90
CA ALA A 26 -2.18 -7.82 -3.48
C ALA A 26 -2.44 -8.20 -4.95
N ARG A 27 -3.71 -8.24 -5.39
CA ARG A 27 -4.10 -8.46 -6.79
C ARG A 27 -4.15 -7.17 -7.63
N GLY A 28 -3.88 -6.01 -7.04
CA GLY A 28 -3.98 -4.71 -7.70
C GLY A 28 -5.42 -4.23 -7.93
N GLU A 29 -6.43 -4.89 -7.35
CA GLU A 29 -7.84 -4.52 -7.51
C GLU A 29 -8.21 -3.30 -6.66
N LEU A 30 -7.47 -3.07 -5.57
CA LEU A 30 -7.61 -1.90 -4.70
C LEU A 30 -6.24 -1.25 -4.51
N ASN A 31 -6.20 0.09 -4.52
CA ASN A 31 -5.06 0.82 -3.97
C ASN A 31 -5.12 0.82 -2.42
N LEU A 32 -4.05 1.28 -1.77
CA LEU A 32 -3.91 1.24 -0.31
C LEU A 32 -5.08 1.93 0.41
N SER A 33 -5.45 3.13 -0.06
CA SER A 33 -6.58 3.90 0.47
C SER A 33 -7.93 3.18 0.28
N GLY A 34 -8.12 2.54 -0.86
CA GLY A 34 -9.31 1.73 -1.16
C GLY A 34 -9.42 0.49 -0.28
N ALA A 35 -8.30 -0.20 -0.04
CA ALA A 35 -8.22 -1.34 0.86
C ALA A 35 -8.55 -0.94 2.31
N ALA A 36 -7.95 0.15 2.81
CA ALA A 36 -8.22 0.67 4.16
C ALA A 36 -9.71 1.04 4.34
N ARG A 37 -10.29 1.74 3.36
CA ARG A 37 -11.73 2.08 3.35
C ARG A 37 -12.61 0.83 3.35
N TYR A 38 -12.30 -0.17 2.54
CA TYR A 38 -13.05 -1.43 2.48
C TYR A 38 -12.99 -2.18 3.81
N ALA A 39 -11.81 -2.25 4.42
CA ALA A 39 -11.59 -2.87 5.73
C ALA A 39 -12.25 -2.09 6.87
N GLY A 40 -12.44 -0.78 6.71
CA GLY A 40 -12.98 0.11 7.74
C GLY A 40 -11.96 0.47 8.81
N ILE A 41 -10.69 0.53 8.43
CA ILE A 41 -9.54 0.84 9.29
C ILE A 41 -8.75 2.02 8.71
N GLY A 42 -7.80 2.57 9.48
CA GLY A 42 -6.91 3.61 8.99
C GLY A 42 -5.90 3.10 7.95
N VAL A 43 -5.36 3.99 7.12
CA VAL A 43 -4.34 3.64 6.12
C VAL A 43 -3.10 3.03 6.77
N GLU A 44 -2.59 3.63 7.85
CA GLU A 44 -1.45 3.07 8.60
C GLU A 44 -1.74 1.68 9.16
N GLU A 45 -2.98 1.43 9.59
CA GLU A 45 -3.38 0.12 10.09
C GLU A 45 -3.43 -0.90 8.95
N MET A 46 -3.91 -0.50 7.77
CA MET A 46 -3.83 -1.32 6.57
C MET A 46 -2.39 -1.64 6.17
N MET A 47 -1.47 -0.68 6.25
CA MET A 47 -0.04 -0.90 5.98
C MET A 47 0.52 -1.98 6.91
N ARG A 48 0.26 -1.90 8.22
CA ARG A 48 0.67 -2.93 9.18
C ARG A 48 0.07 -4.30 8.87
N GLU A 49 -1.19 -4.37 8.44
CA GLU A 49 -1.82 -5.63 8.05
C GLU A 49 -1.18 -6.23 6.78
N LEU A 50 -0.79 -5.40 5.81
CA LEU A 50 -0.07 -5.84 4.61
C LEU A 50 1.35 -6.34 4.96
N GLU A 51 2.07 -5.60 5.81
CA GLU A 51 3.40 -5.98 6.31
C GLU A 51 3.39 -7.34 7.00
N GLN A 52 2.45 -7.56 7.93
CA GLN A 52 2.30 -8.82 8.65
C GLN A 52 2.01 -10.01 7.73
N ARG A 53 1.51 -9.76 6.53
CA ARG A 53 1.19 -10.77 5.51
C ARG A 53 2.27 -10.90 4.45
N GLY A 54 3.37 -10.15 4.55
CA GLY A 54 4.43 -10.11 3.55
C GLY A 54 3.93 -9.57 2.19
N ILE A 55 2.93 -8.69 2.22
CA ILE A 55 2.45 -7.99 1.03
C ILE A 55 3.14 -6.63 1.02
N ASP A 56 4.05 -6.43 0.07
CA ASP A 56 4.71 -5.14 -0.13
C ASP A 56 3.67 -4.07 -0.44
N TYR A 57 3.79 -2.93 0.23
CA TYR A 57 2.96 -1.78 -0.01
C TYR A 57 3.81 -0.56 -0.34
N GLY A 58 3.50 0.06 -1.47
CA GLY A 58 4.29 1.16 -2.02
C GLY A 58 5.32 0.68 -3.04
N PRO A 59 5.80 1.60 -3.90
CA PRO A 59 6.91 1.30 -4.79
C PRO A 59 8.17 1.06 -3.97
N THR A 60 9.04 0.15 -4.45
CA THR A 60 10.44 0.14 -3.99
C THR A 60 11.08 1.51 -4.29
N VAL A 61 12.18 1.83 -3.61
CA VAL A 61 12.96 3.05 -3.92
C VAL A 61 13.27 3.11 -5.42
N GLU A 62 13.70 2.00 -6.01
CA GLU A 62 13.96 1.87 -7.44
C GLU A 62 12.72 2.21 -8.30
N GLN A 63 11.55 1.61 -8.00
CA GLN A 63 10.30 1.88 -8.70
C GLN A 63 9.82 3.32 -8.55
N PHE A 64 10.10 3.95 -7.41
CA PHE A 64 9.81 5.36 -7.19
C PHE A 64 10.69 6.26 -8.06
N LEU A 65 12.00 5.97 -8.11
CA LEU A 65 12.97 6.73 -8.90
C LEU A 65 12.72 6.57 -10.40
N ASP A 66 12.35 5.37 -10.87
CA ASP A 66 11.92 5.14 -12.25
C ASP A 66 10.66 5.94 -12.61
N GLY A 67 9.75 6.12 -11.63
CA GLY A 67 8.58 6.99 -11.78
C GLY A 67 8.96 8.47 -11.93
N LEU A 68 9.98 8.94 -11.20
CA LEU A 68 10.49 10.31 -11.36
C LEU A 68 11.11 10.53 -12.74
N ASP A 69 11.87 9.55 -13.25
CA ASP A 69 12.43 9.62 -14.60
C ASP A 69 11.33 9.67 -15.66
N THR A 70 10.30 8.83 -15.52
CA THR A 70 9.15 8.83 -16.44
C THR A 70 8.44 10.19 -16.45
N LEU A 71 8.26 10.82 -15.28
CA LEU A 71 7.68 12.16 -15.18
C LEU A 71 8.61 13.24 -15.77
N ALA A 72 9.92 13.11 -15.61
CA ALA A 72 10.90 14.00 -16.21
C ALA A 72 10.79 13.97 -17.74
N GLU A 73 10.67 12.79 -18.33
CA GLU A 73 10.49 12.60 -19.78
C GLU A 73 9.15 13.15 -20.27
N ASP A 74 8.05 12.77 -19.63
CA ASP A 74 6.69 13.13 -20.06
C ASP A 74 6.42 14.64 -19.99
N PHE A 75 6.99 15.32 -18.98
CA PHE A 75 6.77 16.74 -18.74
C PHE A 75 7.97 17.61 -19.11
N GLY A 76 9.08 17.02 -19.56
CA GLY A 76 10.32 17.73 -19.91
C GLY A 76 10.97 18.44 -18.72
N VAL A 77 10.90 17.86 -17.53
CA VAL A 77 11.41 18.45 -16.27
C VAL A 77 12.71 17.76 -15.88
N GLU A 78 13.82 18.26 -16.40
CA GLU A 78 15.16 17.67 -16.25
C GLU A 78 15.63 17.63 -14.78
N GLU A 79 15.11 18.52 -13.92
CA GLU A 79 15.38 18.53 -12.49
C GLU A 79 14.90 17.24 -11.79
N LEU A 80 13.80 16.64 -12.25
CA LEU A 80 13.31 15.37 -11.68
C LEU A 80 14.26 14.22 -12.00
N HIS A 81 14.85 14.22 -13.20
CA HIS A 81 15.85 13.23 -13.61
C HIS A 81 17.17 13.38 -12.82
N GLN A 82 17.59 14.62 -12.57
CA GLN A 82 18.77 14.90 -11.72
C GLN A 82 18.55 14.40 -10.30
N VAL A 83 17.40 14.72 -9.69
CA VAL A 83 17.04 14.23 -8.35
C VAL A 83 17.02 12.70 -8.30
N ALA A 84 16.43 12.04 -9.31
CA ALA A 84 16.41 10.58 -9.35
C ALA A 84 17.83 9.98 -9.43
N THR A 85 18.70 10.59 -10.22
CA THR A 85 20.10 10.18 -10.39
C THR A 85 20.91 10.35 -9.10
N GLU A 86 20.78 11.49 -8.42
CA GLU A 86 21.46 11.76 -7.15
C GLU A 86 21.03 10.75 -6.07
N MET A 87 19.72 10.50 -5.94
CA MET A 87 19.19 9.56 -4.96
C MET A 87 19.65 8.11 -5.22
N ARG A 88 19.77 7.67 -6.48
CA ARG A 88 20.35 6.35 -6.81
C ARG A 88 21.78 6.21 -6.28
N GLN A 89 22.61 7.24 -6.45
CA GLN A 89 23.99 7.24 -5.96
C GLN A 89 24.08 7.18 -4.43
N GLU A 90 23.18 7.86 -3.72
CA GLU A 90 23.12 7.84 -2.25
C GLU A 90 22.69 6.47 -1.70
N GLU A 91 21.76 5.80 -2.37
CA GLU A 91 21.21 4.50 -1.97
C GLU A 91 22.05 3.31 -2.48
N GLY A 92 23.06 3.56 -3.32
CA GLY A 92 23.92 2.53 -3.90
C GLY A 92 23.22 1.65 -4.96
N LEU A 93 22.25 2.24 -5.68
CA LEU A 93 21.46 1.63 -6.75
C LEU A 93 22.03 1.98 -8.14
#